data_AF-A0A2A5GW26-F1
#
_entry.id   AF-A0A2A5GW26-F1
#
_cell.length_a   1.000
_cell.length_b   1.000
_cell.length_c   1.000
_cell.angle_alpha   90.00
_cell.angle_beta   90.00
_cell.angle_gamma   90.00
#
_symmetry.space_group_name_H-M   'P 1'
#
loop_
_entity.id
_entity.type
_entity.pdbx_description
1 polymer ?
#
loop_
_entity_poly.entity_id
_entity_poly.type
_entity_poly.pdbx_seq_one_letter_code
_entity_poly.pdbx_strand_id
1 'polypeptide(L)'
;MAFNINKIRAELTGGGARPTLFEVVITNPVSSIADIKVPFMAKASQIPGHNIGKIEVPYFGRKIPLPGDRVVEDWVTTIINDETFDIRNAMETWSNAINSQQGNLATLGSSPSNYISQATLRQFGKDGSVLRVYEINNIWPMDIATIELGWDQNDTIEEFQVTWACSDAIVVSGTTGDAGGS
;
A
#
# COMPACT_ATOMS: atom_id res chain seq x y z
N MET A 1 2.37 -10.90 41.48
CA MET A 1 1.67 -11.12 40.18
C MET A 1 1.62 -9.80 39.45
N ALA A 2 2.33 -9.68 38.33
CA ALA A 2 2.86 -8.43 37.80
C ALA A 2 2.25 -7.99 36.45
N PHE A 3 1.01 -8.38 36.17
CA PHE A 3 0.17 -7.83 35.10
C PHE A 3 -1.11 -7.30 35.77
N ASN A 4 -1.14 -6.00 36.05
CA ASN A 4 -2.33 -5.29 36.53
C ASN A 4 -2.85 -4.44 35.36
N ILE A 5 -4.18 -4.29 35.26
CA ILE A 5 -4.85 -3.50 34.23
C ILE A 5 -4.34 -2.04 34.15
N ASN A 6 -3.79 -1.54 35.24
CA ASN A 6 -3.16 -0.21 35.27
C ASN A 6 -1.84 -0.16 34.48
N LYS A 7 -1.08 -1.26 34.41
CA LYS A 7 0.15 -1.33 33.62
C LYS A 7 -0.14 -1.34 32.12
N ILE A 8 -1.12 -2.13 31.66
CA ILE A 8 -1.48 -2.13 30.23
C ILE A 8 -2.05 -0.77 29.79
N ARG A 9 -2.78 -0.06 30.67
CA ARG A 9 -3.26 1.30 30.38
C ARG A 9 -2.13 2.33 30.36
N ALA A 10 -1.07 2.13 31.15
CA ALA A 10 0.11 3.00 31.16
C ALA A 10 0.99 2.81 29.91
N GLU A 11 1.14 1.58 29.42
CA GLU A 11 1.92 1.27 28.22
C GLU A 11 1.18 1.58 26.91
N LEU A 12 -0.16 1.67 26.93
CA LEU A 12 -0.97 2.12 25.78
C LEU A 12 -0.93 3.64 25.66
N THR A 13 0.23 4.19 25.29
CA THR A 13 0.43 5.62 25.04
C THR A 13 -0.65 6.15 24.08
N GLY A 14 -1.34 7.21 24.50
CA GLY A 14 -2.44 7.81 23.71
C GLY A 14 -3.67 6.91 23.53
N GLY A 15 -3.76 5.75 24.20
CA GLY A 15 -4.85 4.79 24.08
C GLY A 15 -4.87 4.05 22.73
N GLY A 16 -3.71 3.80 22.14
CA GLY A 16 -3.52 3.03 20.90
C GLY A 16 -3.79 3.82 19.61
N ALA A 17 -3.01 3.49 18.57
CA ALA A 17 -3.23 3.98 17.21
C ALA A 17 -4.51 3.38 16.63
N ARG A 18 -5.27 4.17 15.88
CA ARG A 18 -6.54 3.72 15.27
C ARG A 18 -6.30 3.35 13.81
N PRO A 19 -6.87 2.23 13.33
CA PRO A 19 -6.74 1.82 11.93
C PRO A 19 -7.53 2.71 10.96
N THR A 20 -8.40 3.58 11.45
CA THR A 20 -9.21 4.50 10.64
C THR A 20 -8.52 5.84 10.37
N LEU A 21 -7.42 6.14 11.05
CA LEU A 21 -6.74 7.43 10.97
C LEU A 21 -5.54 7.31 10.04
N PHE A 22 -5.80 7.22 8.73
CA PHE A 22 -4.77 7.14 7.72
C PHE A 22 -5.15 7.95 6.47
N GLU A 23 -4.15 8.27 5.67
CA GLU A 23 -4.27 8.90 4.36
C GLU A 23 -3.35 8.15 3.38
N VAL A 24 -3.85 7.92 2.17
CA VAL A 24 -3.10 7.28 1.09
C VAL A 24 -2.97 8.26 -0.06
N VAL A 25 -1.75 8.61 -0.44
CA VAL A 25 -1.46 9.43 -1.60
C VAL A 25 -0.75 8.54 -2.63
N ILE A 26 -1.26 8.51 -3.86
CA ILE A 26 -0.66 7.79 -4.97
C ILE A 26 -0.42 8.81 -6.08
N THR A 27 0.80 8.85 -6.60
CA THR A 27 1.12 9.70 -7.75
C THR A 27 1.05 8.86 -9.00
N ASN A 28 0.14 9.16 -9.93
CA ASN A 28 0.07 8.45 -11.21
C ASN A 28 0.89 9.18 -12.27
N PRO A 29 1.93 8.54 -12.87
CA PRO A 29 2.82 9.19 -13.82
C PRO A 29 2.16 9.45 -15.19
N VAL A 30 1.00 8.82 -15.46
CA VAL A 30 0.28 8.88 -16.74
C VAL A 30 -0.86 9.89 -16.71
N SER A 31 -1.59 9.97 -15.60
CA SER A 31 -2.71 10.89 -15.40
C SER A 31 -2.80 11.36 -13.96
N SER A 32 -2.57 12.65 -13.73
CA SER A 32 -2.63 13.26 -12.40
C SER A 32 -4.05 13.60 -11.91
N ILE A 33 -5.08 13.32 -12.72
CA ILE A 33 -6.48 13.63 -12.40
C ILE A 33 -6.93 12.86 -11.14
N ALA A 34 -6.48 11.61 -11.00
CA ALA A 34 -6.84 10.77 -9.86
C ALA A 34 -6.09 11.15 -8.57
N ASP A 35 -4.88 11.72 -8.67
CA ASP A 35 -3.99 11.95 -7.52
C ASP A 35 -4.61 12.84 -6.44
N ILE A 36 -5.46 13.80 -6.84
CA ILE A 36 -6.17 14.69 -5.91
C ILE A 36 -7.35 13.97 -5.22
N LYS A 37 -7.96 12.99 -5.89
CA LYS A 37 -9.15 12.27 -5.41
C LYS A 37 -8.79 11.04 -4.57
N VAL A 38 -7.69 10.35 -4.90
CA VAL A 38 -7.26 9.10 -4.25
C VAL A 38 -7.20 9.20 -2.71
N PRO A 39 -6.68 10.29 -2.10
CA PRO A 39 -6.64 10.40 -0.64
C PRO A 39 -8.00 10.38 0.05
N PHE A 40 -9.06 10.79 -0.66
CA PHE A 40 -10.42 10.82 -0.14
C PHE A 40 -11.21 9.54 -0.47
N MET A 41 -10.86 8.87 -1.57
CA MET A 41 -11.58 7.69 -2.05
C MET A 41 -10.94 6.36 -1.62
N ALA A 42 -9.70 6.37 -1.10
CA ALA A 42 -9.05 5.20 -0.54
C ALA A 42 -9.67 4.79 0.82
N LYS A 43 -10.62 3.85 0.77
CA LYS A 43 -11.35 3.35 1.96
C LYS A 43 -10.51 2.45 2.85
N ALA A 44 -9.62 1.64 2.27
CA ALA A 44 -8.79 0.70 3.00
C ALA A 44 -7.42 0.56 2.35
N SER A 45 -6.39 0.39 3.16
CA SER A 45 -5.03 0.13 2.73
C SER A 45 -4.34 -0.75 3.76
N GLN A 46 -3.36 -1.51 3.30
CA GLN A 46 -2.48 -2.30 4.16
C GLN A 46 -1.16 -1.56 4.39
N ILE A 47 -0.44 -1.90 5.45
CA ILE A 47 0.98 -1.56 5.56
C ILE A 47 1.74 -2.72 4.90
N PRO A 48 2.60 -2.49 3.89
CA PRO A 48 3.33 -3.55 3.22
C PRO A 48 4.11 -4.44 4.21
N GLY A 49 3.97 -5.75 4.03
CA GLY A 49 4.74 -6.74 4.79
C GLY A 49 6.18 -6.78 4.32
N HIS A 50 7.11 -6.98 5.26
CA HIS A 50 8.50 -7.28 4.94
C HIS A 50 8.80 -8.69 5.40
N ASN A 51 9.15 -9.56 4.46
CA ASN A 51 9.55 -10.93 4.76
C ASN A 51 11.04 -11.11 4.50
N ILE A 52 11.72 -11.86 5.36
CA ILE A 52 13.10 -12.27 5.17
C ILE A 52 13.08 -13.78 5.01
N GLY A 53 13.47 -14.24 3.82
CA GLY A 53 13.55 -15.68 3.53
C GLY A 53 14.47 -16.38 4.53
N LYS A 54 14.18 -17.64 4.85
CA LYS A 54 15.05 -18.47 5.70
C LYS A 54 15.87 -19.44 4.84
N ILE A 55 17.18 -19.47 5.05
CA ILE A 55 18.08 -20.44 4.45
C ILE A 55 18.45 -21.45 5.54
N GLU A 56 18.07 -22.71 5.36
CA GLU A 56 18.39 -23.77 6.32
C GLU A 56 19.70 -24.47 5.90
N VAL A 57 20.78 -24.23 6.62
CA VAL A 57 22.07 -24.92 6.39
C VAL A 57 22.12 -26.18 7.26
N PRO A 58 22.18 -27.39 6.67
CA PRO A 58 22.27 -28.62 7.44
C PRO A 58 23.69 -28.81 8.01
N TYR A 59 23.79 -29.11 9.30
CA TYR A 59 25.04 -29.44 9.99
C TYR A 59 24.81 -30.62 10.95
N PHE A 60 25.39 -31.78 10.64
CA PHE A 60 25.31 -33.01 11.44
C PHE A 60 23.91 -33.33 11.99
N GLY A 61 22.92 -33.43 11.10
CA GLY A 61 21.54 -33.79 11.47
C GLY A 61 20.74 -32.67 12.16
N ARG A 62 21.33 -31.48 12.33
CA ARG A 62 20.64 -30.26 12.78
C ARG A 62 20.53 -29.29 11.61
N LYS A 63 19.49 -28.46 11.60
CA LYS A 63 19.32 -27.38 10.64
C LYS A 63 19.49 -26.05 11.37
N ILE A 64 20.46 -25.24 10.94
CA ILE A 64 20.66 -23.90 11.47
C ILE A 64 19.96 -22.94 10.52
N PRO A 65 18.95 -22.15 10.99
CA PRO A 65 18.33 -21.14 10.16
C PRO A 65 19.24 -19.91 10.07
N LEU A 66 19.60 -19.52 8.84
CA LEU A 66 20.23 -18.24 8.53
C LEU A 66 19.26 -17.33 7.77
N PRO A 67 19.33 -16.00 7.97
CA PRO A 67 18.54 -15.05 7.17
C PRO A 67 19.04 -15.05 5.72
N GLY A 68 18.10 -15.12 4.78
CA GLY A 68 18.32 -14.95 3.35
C GLY A 68 17.92 -13.55 2.90
N ASP A 69 17.40 -13.45 1.68
CA ASP A 69 17.07 -12.18 1.06
C ASP A 69 15.73 -11.60 1.58
N ARG A 70 15.64 -10.26 1.57
CA ARG A 70 14.41 -9.54 1.92
C ARG A 70 13.52 -9.43 0.70
N VAL A 71 12.24 -9.71 0.90
CA VAL A 71 11.18 -9.51 -0.09
C VAL A 71 10.11 -8.62 0.52
N VAL A 72 9.63 -7.65 -0.24
CA VAL A 72 8.47 -6.84 0.12
C VAL A 72 7.23 -7.50 -0.47
N GLU A 73 6.17 -7.61 0.33
CA GLU A 73 4.90 -8.18 -0.12
C GLU A 73 4.12 -7.16 -0.96
N ASP A 74 3.25 -7.66 -1.84
CA ASP A 74 2.39 -6.82 -2.67
C ASP A 74 1.49 -5.94 -1.78
N TRP A 75 1.34 -4.68 -2.18
CA TRP A 75 0.56 -3.71 -1.43
C TRP A 75 -0.86 -3.62 -1.98
N VAL A 76 -1.86 -3.68 -1.11
CA VAL A 76 -3.27 -3.74 -1.52
C VAL A 76 -4.05 -2.55 -0.99
N THR A 77 -4.76 -1.87 -1.88
CA THR A 77 -5.60 -0.71 -1.57
C THR A 77 -7.01 -0.91 -2.10
N THR A 78 -8.01 -0.57 -1.30
CA THR A 78 -9.44 -0.60 -1.65
C THR A 78 -9.92 0.82 -1.84
N ILE A 79 -10.49 1.10 -3.01
CA ILE A 79 -10.90 2.43 -3.45
C ILE A 79 -12.41 2.41 -3.71
N ILE A 80 -13.09 3.44 -3.25
CA ILE A 80 -14.50 3.71 -3.56
C ILE A 80 -14.57 4.26 -4.98
N ASN A 81 -15.44 3.68 -5.80
CA ASN A 81 -15.67 4.20 -7.13
C ASN A 81 -16.67 5.37 -7.11
N ASP A 82 -16.36 6.41 -7.89
CA ASP A 82 -17.25 7.56 -8.09
C ASP A 82 -17.98 7.45 -9.44
N GLU A 83 -19.07 8.20 -9.61
CA GLU A 83 -19.86 8.18 -10.86
C GLU A 83 -19.07 8.67 -12.09
N THR A 84 -17.94 9.35 -11.88
CA THR A 84 -17.07 9.84 -12.96
C THR A 84 -16.08 8.80 -13.44
N PHE A 85 -15.86 7.70 -12.69
CA PHE A 85 -14.88 6.65 -12.99
C PHE A 85 -13.45 7.16 -13.20
N ASP A 86 -13.12 8.36 -12.72
CA ASP A 86 -11.83 9.00 -13.01
C ASP A 86 -10.66 8.18 -12.47
N ILE A 87 -10.80 7.63 -11.25
CA ILE A 87 -9.75 6.85 -10.61
C ILE A 87 -9.58 5.51 -11.33
N ARG A 88 -10.68 4.81 -11.61
CA ARG A 88 -10.66 3.54 -12.36
C ARG A 88 -10.00 3.72 -13.73
N ASN A 89 -10.43 4.73 -14.47
CA ASN A 89 -9.88 5.07 -15.78
C ASN A 89 -8.39 5.43 -15.70
N ALA A 90 -7.95 6.18 -14.69
CA ALA A 90 -6.54 6.50 -14.50
C ALA A 90 -5.68 5.25 -14.22
N MET A 91 -6.19 4.29 -13.44
CA MET A 91 -5.49 3.03 -13.17
C MET A 91 -5.43 2.14 -14.42
N GLU A 92 -6.52 2.02 -15.17
CA GLU A 92 -6.57 1.25 -16.41
C GLU A 92 -5.70 1.90 -17.49
N THR A 93 -5.67 3.22 -17.58
CA THR A 93 -4.77 3.96 -18.48
C THR A 93 -3.31 3.72 -18.10
N TRP A 94 -2.98 3.70 -16.81
CA TRP A 94 -1.64 3.36 -16.34
C TRP A 94 -1.24 1.93 -16.72
N SER A 95 -2.12 0.95 -16.47
CA SER A 95 -1.88 -0.45 -16.88
C SER A 95 -1.68 -0.58 -18.40
N ASN A 96 -2.54 0.06 -19.19
CA ASN A 96 -2.42 0.09 -20.65
C ASN A 96 -1.14 0.78 -21.14
N ALA A 97 -0.62 1.74 -20.38
CA ALA A 97 0.60 2.45 -20.75
C ALA A 97 1.87 1.61 -20.53
N ILE A 98 1.83 0.69 -19.56
CA ILE A 98 2.85 -0.36 -19.36
C ILE A 98 2.78 -1.35 -20.54
N ASN A 99 1.59 -1.87 -20.81
CA ASN A 99 1.36 -2.78 -21.92
C ASN A 99 -0.07 -2.63 -22.44
N SER A 100 -0.20 -2.21 -23.70
CA SER A 100 -1.51 -2.07 -24.33
C SER A 100 -2.12 -3.43 -24.64
N GLN A 101 -3.39 -3.62 -24.26
CA GLN A 101 -4.09 -4.91 -24.41
C GLN A 101 -4.19 -5.40 -25.86
N GLN A 102 -4.41 -4.50 -26.83
CA GLN A 102 -4.59 -4.88 -28.25
C GLN A 102 -3.29 -4.86 -29.05
N GLY A 103 -2.42 -3.88 -28.77
CA GLY A 103 -1.19 -3.69 -29.53
C GLY A 103 -0.02 -4.52 -29.00
N ASN A 104 -0.06 -4.94 -27.73
CA ASN A 104 1.09 -5.46 -27.00
C ASN A 104 2.33 -4.52 -27.11
N LEU A 105 2.06 -3.22 -27.16
CA LEU A 105 3.05 -2.16 -27.24
C LEU A 105 3.08 -1.41 -25.91
N ALA A 106 4.28 -1.11 -25.43
CA ALA A 106 4.50 -0.16 -24.33
C ALA A 106 4.49 1.26 -24.88
N THR A 107 3.54 2.10 -24.44
CA THR A 107 3.38 3.47 -24.98
C THR A 107 4.31 4.48 -24.33
N LEU A 108 4.80 4.18 -23.12
CA LEU A 108 5.74 5.02 -22.37
C LEU A 108 7.22 4.68 -22.65
N GLY A 109 7.48 3.82 -23.63
CA GLY A 109 8.83 3.32 -23.96
C GLY A 109 9.30 2.21 -23.03
N SER A 110 10.51 1.72 -23.28
CA SER A 110 11.04 0.51 -22.61
C SER A 110 11.68 0.76 -21.24
N SER A 111 11.76 2.02 -20.78
CA SER A 111 12.42 2.35 -19.51
C SER A 111 11.46 2.16 -18.34
N PRO A 112 11.83 1.36 -17.32
CA PRO A 112 11.01 1.18 -16.11
C PRO A 112 10.66 2.48 -15.40
N SER A 113 11.55 3.48 -15.44
CA SER A 113 11.33 4.80 -14.84
C SER A 113 10.09 5.55 -15.36
N ASN A 114 9.57 5.17 -16.52
CA ASN A 114 8.51 5.93 -17.18
C ASN A 114 7.11 5.52 -16.71
N TYR A 115 6.98 4.34 -16.13
CA TYR A 115 5.70 3.80 -15.65
C TYR A 115 5.73 3.39 -14.17
N ILE A 116 6.87 3.51 -13.52
CA ILE A 116 7.03 3.25 -12.10
C ILE A 116 6.87 4.57 -11.34
N SER A 117 6.16 4.54 -10.22
CA SER A 117 5.89 5.73 -9.42
C SER A 117 6.10 5.49 -7.92
N GLN A 118 5.67 6.45 -7.09
CA GLN A 118 5.74 6.40 -5.63
C GLN A 118 4.35 6.63 -5.02
N ALA A 119 4.13 6.02 -3.87
CA ALA A 119 2.98 6.29 -3.01
C ALA A 119 3.43 6.61 -1.59
N THR A 120 2.57 7.33 -0.86
CA THR A 120 2.81 7.68 0.53
C THR A 120 1.59 7.30 1.36
N LEU A 121 1.80 6.49 2.41
CA LEU A 121 0.81 6.14 3.40
C LEU A 121 1.14 6.87 4.71
N ARG A 122 0.22 7.68 5.20
CA ARG A 122 0.38 8.45 6.45
C ARG A 122 -0.59 7.94 7.50
N GLN A 123 -0.11 7.79 8.73
CA GLN A 123 -0.93 7.45 9.88
C GLN A 123 -1.00 8.62 10.86
N PHE A 124 -2.21 8.97 11.29
CA PHE A 124 -2.46 10.11 12.18
C PHE A 124 -2.73 9.68 13.62
N GLY A 125 -2.36 10.58 14.54
CA GLY A 125 -2.72 10.55 15.94
C GLY A 125 -4.13 11.09 16.16
N LYS A 126 -4.65 10.89 17.37
CA LYS A 126 -5.97 11.41 17.77
C LYS A 126 -6.01 12.95 17.82
N ASP A 127 -4.85 13.57 17.95
CA ASP A 127 -4.60 15.00 17.91
C ASP A 127 -4.41 15.55 16.48
N GLY A 128 -4.44 14.67 15.47
CA GLY A 128 -4.18 15.04 14.07
C GLY A 128 -2.69 15.13 13.72
N SER A 129 -1.78 14.82 14.64
CA SER A 129 -0.36 14.76 14.34
C SER A 129 -0.04 13.58 13.41
N VAL A 130 0.95 13.73 12.52
CA VAL A 130 1.44 12.61 11.72
C VAL A 130 2.34 11.75 12.61
N LEU A 131 1.89 10.54 12.91
CA LEU A 131 2.64 9.59 13.74
C LEU A 131 3.72 8.89 12.93
N ARG A 132 3.34 8.41 11.74
CA ARG A 132 4.21 7.59 10.90
C ARG A 132 3.86 7.75 9.42
N VAL A 133 4.90 7.84 8.60
CA VAL A 133 4.80 7.92 7.14
C VAL A 133 5.59 6.78 6.53
N TYR A 134 4.90 5.98 5.71
CA TYR A 134 5.50 4.96 4.86
C TYR A 134 5.55 5.50 3.43
N GLU A 135 6.74 5.52 2.85
CA GLU A 135 6.94 5.79 1.44
C GLU A 135 7.14 4.46 0.71
N ILE A 136 6.24 4.19 -0.22
CA ILE A 136 6.24 2.98 -1.03
C ILE A 136 6.81 3.36 -2.39
N ASN A 137 7.99 2.83 -2.66
CA ASN A 137 8.79 3.17 -3.81
C ASN A 137 8.65 2.13 -4.91
N ASN A 138 8.74 2.63 -6.13
CA ASN A 138 8.65 1.89 -7.36
C ASN A 138 7.37 1.04 -7.48
N ILE A 139 6.22 1.71 -7.34
CA ILE A 139 4.91 1.08 -7.47
C ILE A 139 4.40 1.11 -8.91
N TRP A 140 3.65 0.08 -9.27
CA TRP A 140 2.82 0.01 -10.48
C TRP A 140 1.62 -0.93 -10.24
N PRO A 141 0.49 -0.72 -10.92
CA PRO A 141 -0.70 -1.54 -10.70
C PRO A 141 -0.51 -2.93 -11.31
N MET A 142 -0.41 -3.94 -10.46
CA MET A 142 -0.27 -5.34 -10.86
C MET A 142 -1.60 -5.98 -11.22
N ASP A 143 -2.63 -5.67 -10.42
CA ASP A 143 -3.99 -6.15 -10.66
C ASP A 143 -5.00 -5.06 -10.29
N ILE A 144 -6.00 -4.88 -11.15
CA ILE A 144 -7.14 -3.99 -10.92
C ILE A 144 -8.36 -4.89 -10.83
N ALA A 145 -8.81 -5.15 -9.62
CA ALA A 145 -9.82 -6.16 -9.34
C ALA A 145 -11.16 -5.85 -10.04
N THR A 146 -11.94 -6.90 -10.25
CA THR A 146 -13.29 -6.81 -10.79
C THR A 146 -14.21 -6.01 -9.85
N ILE A 147 -15.07 -5.18 -10.43
CA ILE A 147 -16.19 -4.57 -9.73
C ILE A 147 -17.37 -5.53 -9.84
N GLU A 148 -17.95 -5.92 -8.70
CA GLU A 148 -19.18 -6.69 -8.69
C GLU A 148 -20.38 -5.77 -8.90
N LEU A 149 -21.22 -6.10 -9.89
CA LEU A 149 -22.44 -5.35 -10.23
C LEU A 149 -23.65 -6.28 -10.08
N GLY A 150 -24.54 -5.99 -9.13
CA GLY A 150 -25.78 -6.74 -8.91
C GLY A 150 -26.98 -5.81 -8.74
N TRP A 151 -28.10 -6.11 -9.40
CA TRP A 151 -29.36 -5.36 -9.21
C TRP A 151 -30.00 -5.60 -7.85
N ASP A 152 -29.52 -6.62 -7.13
CA ASP A 152 -29.87 -7.00 -5.76
C ASP A 152 -28.98 -6.33 -4.69
N GLN A 153 -27.93 -5.63 -5.11
CA GLN A 153 -27.04 -4.87 -4.22
C GLN A 153 -27.70 -3.54 -3.82
N ASN A 154 -28.60 -3.62 -2.85
CA ASN A 154 -29.18 -2.45 -2.20
C ASN A 154 -28.27 -1.92 -1.07
N ASP A 155 -28.23 -0.61 -0.89
CA ASP A 155 -27.55 0.10 0.21
C ASP A 155 -26.01 -0.07 0.27
N THR A 156 -25.35 -0.38 -0.85
CA THR A 156 -23.89 -0.46 -0.95
C THR A 156 -23.33 0.48 -2.02
N ILE A 157 -22.18 1.10 -1.75
CA ILE A 157 -21.44 1.90 -2.72
C ILE A 157 -20.46 0.98 -3.46
N GLU A 158 -20.28 1.21 -4.75
CA GLU A 158 -19.34 0.49 -5.60
C GLU A 158 -17.89 0.71 -5.14
N GLU A 159 -17.13 -0.38 -5.00
CA GLU A 159 -15.73 -0.35 -4.61
C GLU A 159 -14.91 -1.37 -5.40
N PHE A 160 -13.61 -1.10 -5.54
CA PHE A 160 -12.68 -2.02 -6.18
C PHE A 160 -11.35 -2.05 -5.45
N GLN A 161 -10.65 -3.17 -5.60
CA GLN A 161 -9.32 -3.37 -5.04
C GLN A 161 -8.26 -3.20 -6.12
N VAL A 162 -7.13 -2.60 -5.77
CA VAL A 162 -5.94 -2.54 -6.61
C VAL A 162 -4.79 -3.15 -5.84
N THR A 163 -4.13 -4.12 -6.48
CA THR A 163 -2.91 -4.74 -6.00
C THR A 163 -1.72 -4.08 -6.70
N TRP A 164 -0.78 -3.61 -5.90
CA TRP A 164 0.41 -2.88 -6.31
C TRP A 164 1.63 -3.75 -6.08
N ALA A 165 2.36 -4.01 -7.16
CA ALA A 165 3.72 -4.51 -7.01
C ALA A 165 4.60 -3.34 -6.57
N CYS A 166 5.44 -3.56 -5.57
CA CYS A 166 6.35 -2.55 -5.03
C CYS A 166 7.75 -3.14 -4.82
N SER A 167 8.79 -2.34 -4.98
CA SER A 167 10.16 -2.82 -4.74
C SER A 167 10.61 -2.58 -3.31
N ASP A 168 10.18 -1.46 -2.72
CA ASP A 168 10.64 -1.01 -1.43
C ASP A 168 9.54 -0.23 -0.70
N ALA A 169 9.50 -0.38 0.61
CA ALA A 169 8.59 0.35 1.49
C ALA A 169 9.40 0.78 2.71
N ILE A 170 9.67 2.07 2.83
CA ILE A 170 10.49 2.64 3.88
C ILE A 170 9.69 3.58 4.77
N VAL A 171 10.12 3.71 6.01
CA VAL A 171 9.56 4.71 6.93
C VAL A 171 10.44 5.94 6.83
N VAL A 172 9.88 7.04 6.36
CA VAL A 172 10.67 8.23 5.99
C VAL A 172 10.53 9.35 7.00
N SER A 173 9.41 9.38 7.72
CA SER A 173 9.20 10.37 8.77
C SER A 173 8.14 9.92 9.76
N GLY A 174 8.23 10.45 10.98
CA GLY A 174 7.25 10.24 12.02
C GLY A 174 7.79 10.57 13.40
N THR A 175 6.90 10.87 14.33
CA THR A 175 7.27 11.04 15.75
C THR A 175 7.73 9.72 16.40
N THR A 176 7.55 8.59 15.71
CA THR A 176 7.96 7.25 16.19
C THR A 176 9.33 6.79 15.68
N GLY A 177 10.06 7.63 14.95
CA GLY A 177 11.35 7.31 14.33
C GLY A 177 11.24 6.55 13.00
N ASP A 178 12.33 6.54 12.24
CA ASP A 178 12.34 6.16 10.82
C ASP A 178 12.62 4.67 10.58
N ALA A 179 12.64 3.86 11.64
CA ALA A 179 12.90 2.42 11.57
C ALA A 179 14.19 2.01 10.79
N GLY A 180 15.13 2.94 10.60
CA GLY A 180 16.35 2.75 9.80
C GLY A 180 16.17 2.97 8.28
N GLY A 181 15.10 3.66 7.85
CA GLY A 181 14.78 3.97 6.45
C GLY A 181 15.50 5.18 5.84
N SER A 182 16.67 5.57 6.36
CA SER A 182 17.52 6.66 5.87
C SER A 182 18.82 6.15 5.26
#